data_AF-A0A1S5UWN6-F1
#
_entry.id   AF-A0A1S5UWN6-F1
#
_cell.length_a   1.000
_cell.length_b   1.000
_cell.length_c   1.000
_cell.angle_alpha   90.00
_cell.angle_beta   90.00
_cell.angle_gamma   90.00
#
_symmetry.space_group_name_H-M   'P 1'
#
loop_
_entity.id
_entity.type
_entity.pdbx_description
1 polymer ?
#
loop_
_entity_poly.entity_id
_entity_poly.type
_entity_poly.pdbx_seq_one_letter_code
_entity_poly.pdbx_strand_id
1 'polypeptide(L)' 'FLLDLMFNNKNGDTLIKDGVPKDYKVADKSGQAITYASRNDVAFVYPKGQSEPIVLVIFTNKDNKSDKPND' A
#
# COMPACT_ATOMS: atom_id res chain seq x y z
N PHE A 1 -16.99 7.99 1.23
CA PHE A 1 -16.82 7.07 2.38
C PHE A 1 -15.60 6.18 2.21
N LEU A 2 -15.59 5.20 1.29
CA LEU A 2 -14.46 4.27 1.13
C LEU A 2 -13.10 4.98 0.90
N LEU A 3 -13.01 5.84 -0.11
CA LEU A 3 -11.75 6.55 -0.42
C LEU A 3 -11.24 7.40 0.73
N ASP A 4 -12.15 8.01 1.50
CA ASP A 4 -11.79 8.81 2.67
C ASP A 4 -11.12 7.95 3.76
N LEU A 5 -11.65 6.75 4.02
CA LEU A 5 -11.00 5.80 4.93
C LEU A 5 -9.62 5.39 4.44
N MET A 6 -9.47 5.16 3.14
CA MET A 6 -8.20 4.74 2.54
C MET A 6 -7.16 5.87 2.52
N PHE A 7 -7.55 7.12 2.22
CA PHE A 7 -6.65 8.27 2.30
C PHE A 7 -6.12 8.51 3.71
N ASN A 8 -6.94 8.21 4.72
CA ASN A 8 -6.58 8.40 6.12
C ASN A 8 -5.91 7.17 6.75
N ASN A 9 -5.66 6.09 6.00
CA ASN A 9 -4.92 4.92 6.49
C ASN A 9 -3.47 5.30 6.83
N LYS A 10 -3.02 4.98 8.05
CA LYS A 10 -1.64 5.20 8.52
C LYS A 10 -0.78 3.93 8.44
N ASN A 11 -1.40 2.76 8.33
CA ASN A 11 -0.70 1.48 8.37
C ASN A 11 0.04 1.13 7.07
N GLY A 12 -0.07 1.97 6.04
CA GLY A 12 0.64 1.84 4.76
C GLY A 12 1.57 3.01 4.46
N ASP A 13 1.84 3.89 5.43
CA ASP A 13 2.67 5.09 5.22
C ASP A 13 4.10 4.75 4.78
N THR A 14 4.61 3.56 5.12
CA THR A 14 5.92 3.06 4.71
C THR A 14 5.89 2.20 3.44
N LEU A 15 4.72 2.02 2.79
CA LEU A 15 4.56 1.10 1.65
C LEU A 15 4.40 1.87 0.33
N ILE A 16 3.31 1.65 -0.44
CA ILE A 16 3.10 2.33 -1.73
C ILE A 16 3.17 3.85 -1.56
N LYS A 17 2.70 4.38 -0.42
CA LYS A 17 2.72 5.82 -0.12
C LYS A 17 4.14 6.39 -0.03
N ASP A 18 5.11 5.64 0.47
CA ASP A 18 6.51 6.06 0.58
C ASP A 18 7.23 6.00 -0.78
N GLY A 19 6.80 5.08 -1.66
CA GLY A 19 7.40 4.88 -2.98
C GLY A 19 6.98 5.87 -4.07
N VAL A 20 6.01 6.75 -3.81
CA VAL A 20 5.52 7.74 -4.81
C VAL A 20 6.01 9.16 -4.52
N PRO A 21 6.01 10.07 -5.52
CA PRO A 21 6.29 11.48 -5.27
C PRO A 21 5.37 12.10 -4.19
N LYS A 22 5.93 12.95 -3.32
CA LYS A 22 5.21 13.54 -2.16
C LYS A 22 3.99 14.39 -2.53
N ASP A 23 3.89 14.85 -3.77
CA ASP A 23 2.76 15.64 -4.27
C ASP A 23 1.65 14.78 -4.89
N TYR A 24 1.77 13.45 -4.83
CA TYR A 24 0.73 12.51 -5.23
C TYR A 24 -0.19 12.23 -4.03
N LYS A 25 -1.47 12.01 -4.30
CA LYS A 25 -2.40 11.52 -3.27
C LYS A 25 -2.52 10.00 -3.40
N VAL A 26 -2.42 9.30 -2.27
CA VAL A 26 -2.52 7.84 -2.24
C VAL A 26 -3.59 7.43 -1.23
N ALA A 27 -4.58 6.69 -1.71
CA ALA A 27 -5.55 5.98 -0.88
C ALA A 27 -5.18 4.51 -0.89
N ASP A 28 -4.69 3.99 0.24
CA ASP A 28 -4.15 2.63 0.34
C ASP A 28 -4.84 1.79 1.42
N LYS A 29 -4.70 0.47 1.30
CA LYS A 29 -4.97 -0.47 2.39
C LYS A 29 -3.93 -1.58 2.40
N SER A 30 -3.16 -1.61 3.47
CA SER A 30 -2.16 -2.65 3.71
C SER A 30 -2.72 -3.88 4.43
N GLY A 31 -2.08 -5.03 4.21
CA GLY A 31 -2.34 -6.29 4.90
C GLY A 31 -1.06 -7.03 5.21
N GLN A 32 -1.06 -7.80 6.30
CA GLN A 32 0.09 -8.59 6.74
C GLN A 32 -0.40 -9.89 7.35
N ALA A 33 0.17 -11.02 6.91
CA ALA A 33 -0.06 -12.31 7.55
C ALA A 33 0.97 -12.58 8.65
N ILE A 34 0.65 -13.53 9.52
CA ILE A 34 1.50 -13.96 10.63
C ILE A 34 2.66 -14.89 10.22
N THR A 35 2.64 -15.44 9.00
CA THR A 35 3.61 -16.42 8.50
C THR A 35 4.03 -16.10 7.08
N TYR A 36 5.17 -16.66 6.65
CA TYR A 36 5.70 -16.55 5.28
C TYR A 36 5.97 -15.12 4.82
N ALA A 37 6.18 -14.21 5.77
CA ALA A 37 6.35 -12.79 5.49
C ALA A 37 5.30 -12.22 4.52
N SER A 38 4.08 -12.76 4.47
CA SER A 38 3.10 -12.29 3.48
C SER A 38 2.70 -10.85 3.79
N ARG A 39 2.93 -9.97 2.81
CA ARG A 39 2.62 -8.55 2.89
C ARG A 39 1.89 -8.14 1.62
N ASN A 40 0.93 -7.25 1.76
CA ASN A 40 0.25 -6.65 0.62
C ASN A 40 -0.07 -5.19 0.86
N ASP A 41 -0.25 -4.48 -0.25
CA ASP A 41 -0.80 -3.14 -0.27
C ASP A 41 -1.57 -2.93 -1.59
N VAL A 42 -2.76 -2.33 -1.46
CA VAL A 42 -3.66 -2.04 -2.59
C VAL A 42 -3.99 -0.57 -2.55
N ALA A 43 -3.72 0.14 -3.65
CA ALA A 43 -3.82 1.58 -3.68
C ALA A 43 -4.47 2.16 -4.95
N PHE A 44 -5.18 3.26 -4.74
CA PHE A 44 -5.45 4.27 -5.76
C PHE A 44 -4.39 5.37 -5.64
N VAL A 45 -3.55 5.50 -6.66
CA VAL A 45 -2.51 6.53 -6.73
C VAL A 45 -2.99 7.62 -7.68
N TYR A 46 -3.09 8.85 -7.21
CA TYR A 46 -3.48 10.01 -7.99
C TYR A 46 -2.25 10.88 -8.28
N PRO A 47 -1.69 10.81 -9.51
CA PRO A 47 -0.66 11.74 -9.92
C PRO A 47 -1.12 13.19 -9.81
N LYS A 48 -0.18 14.09 -9.55
CA LYS A 48 -0.49 15.53 -9.45
C LYS A 48 -1.21 16.03 -10.71
N GLY A 49 -2.34 16.69 -10.50
CA GLY A 49 -3.14 17.30 -11.56
C GLY A 49 -4.03 16.32 -12.34
N GLN A 50 -4.06 15.04 -11.96
CA GLN A 50 -4.93 14.04 -12.59
C GLN A 50 -6.12 13.70 -11.70
N SER A 51 -7.28 13.51 -12.32
CA SER A 51 -8.51 13.07 -11.65
C SER A 51 -8.67 11.54 -11.68
N GLU A 52 -8.05 10.87 -12.64
CA GLU A 52 -8.10 9.41 -12.77
C GLU A 52 -6.92 8.78 -12.02
N PRO A 53 -7.17 7.75 -11.19
CA PRO A 53 -6.11 7.07 -10.47
C PRO A 53 -5.43 5.99 -11.30
N ILE A 54 -4.17 5.73 -10.97
CA ILE A 54 -3.52 4.46 -11.23
C ILE A 54 -3.95 3.49 -10.12
N VAL A 55 -4.47 2.32 -10.49
CA VAL A 55 -4.73 1.25 -9.53
C VAL A 55 -3.49 0.37 -9.46
N LEU A 56 -2.90 0.28 -8.26
CA LEU A 56 -1.69 -0.51 -8.01
C LEU A 56 -1.97 -1.56 -6.92
N VAL A 57 -1.55 -2.79 -7.19
CA VAL A 57 -1.76 -3.94 -6.32
C VAL A 57 -0.44 -4.68 -6.17
N ILE A 58 0.06 -4.79 -4.94
CA ILE A 58 1.33 -5.45 -4.64
C ILE A 58 1.09 -6.54 -3.60
N PHE A 59 1.56 -7.74 -3.89
CA PHE A 59 1.60 -8.88 -2.97
C PHE A 59 3.01 -9.44 -2.95
N THR A 60 3.53 -9.69 -1.75
CA THR A 60 4.84 -10.33 -1.54
C THR A 60 4.72 -11.42 -0.49
N ASN A 61 5.64 -12.37 -0.54
CA ASN A 61 5.84 -13.42 0.45
C ASN A 61 7.30 -13.88 0.42
N LYS A 62 7.68 -14.67 1.42
CA LYS A 62 8.96 -15.39 1.49
C LYS A 62 8.69 -16.88 1.73
N ASP A 63 9.69 -17.70 1.43
CA ASP A 63 9.54 -19.16 1.46
C ASP A 63 9.44 -19.72 2.87
N ASN A 64 10.16 -19.15 3.86
CA ASN A 64 10.16 -19.71 5.20
C ASN A 64 8.99 -19.19 6.04
N LYS A 65 8.33 -20.10 6.74
CA LYS A 65 7.16 -19.80 7.59
C LYS A 65 7.43 -18.72 8.63
N SER A 66 8.63 -18.67 9.18
CA SER A 66 9.02 -17.73 10.23
C SER A 66 9.63 -16.42 9.71
N ASP A 67 9.79 -16.26 8.39
CA ASP A 67 10.36 -15.05 7.83
C ASP A 67 9.49 -13.82 8.13
N LYS A 68 10.15 -12.67 8.25
CA LYS A 68 9.50 -11.38 8.49
C LYS A 68 9.40 -10.58 7.18
N PRO A 69 8.30 -9.85 6.97
CA PRO A 69 8.18 -8.94 5.83
C PRO A 69 9.13 -7.77 5.98
N ASN A 70 9.43 -7.15 4.85
CA ASN A 70 10.11 -5.87 4.78
C ASN A 70 9.04 -4.85 4.42
N ASP A 71 8.96 -3.78 5.20
CA ASP A 71 8.18 -2.59 4.87
C ASP A 71 9.13 -1.57 4.23
#